data_AF-A0A842TYE4-F1
#
_entry.id   AF-A0A842TYE4-F1
#
_cell.length_a   1.000
_cell.length_b   1.000
_cell.length_c   1.000
_cell.angle_alpha   90.00
_cell.angle_beta   90.00
_cell.angle_gamma   90.00
#
_symmetry.space_group_name_H-M   'P 1'
#
loop_
_entity.id
_entity.type
_entity.pdbx_description
1 polymer ?
#
loop_
_entity_poly.entity_id
_entity_poly.type
_entity_poly.pdbx_seq_one_letter_code
_entity_poly.pdbx_strand_id
1 'polypeptide(L)'
;MKKKHTLKKIMVISALILLLIFSIEIYNNSQEQNQENNTIVGGQRDIHGCLIAAGYSFNETYGICVRQWELNETDEKILTIAKDYYQEEYGLTYVGSVKQGMGEYIMFLETEGRPRTIDIYSLDLIKKVLSPEKCLDMKGTLVNAAERIKCRDNESLMGRVDEFITPNICCVPYELHYCTPNQRNVDACITLWDPVCGYPDEETFSNSCLACNSEQIDYYIKGECDEFQG
;
A
#
# COMPACT_ATOMS: atom_id res chain seq x y z
N MET A 1 -59.73 -58.23 -35.10
CA MET A 1 -59.96 -56.78 -34.89
C MET A 1 -58.99 -56.08 -33.91
N LYS A 2 -58.36 -56.77 -32.94
CA LYS A 2 -57.44 -56.13 -31.95
C LYS A 2 -56.18 -55.46 -32.56
N LYS A 3 -55.54 -56.10 -33.55
CA LYS A 3 -54.28 -55.61 -34.19
C LYS A 3 -54.41 -54.22 -34.84
N LYS A 4 -55.57 -53.90 -35.44
CA LYS A 4 -55.84 -52.61 -36.10
C LYS A 4 -55.98 -51.46 -35.09
N HIS A 5 -56.41 -51.78 -33.87
CA HIS A 5 -56.57 -50.82 -32.78
C HIS A 5 -55.23 -50.50 -32.10
N THR A 6 -54.34 -51.50 -32.00
CA THR A 6 -52.98 -51.33 -31.48
C THR A 6 -52.12 -50.50 -32.44
N LEU A 7 -52.24 -50.73 -33.76
CA LEU A 7 -51.50 -49.98 -34.77
C LEU A 7 -51.88 -48.48 -34.79
N LYS A 8 -53.18 -48.16 -34.63
CA LYS A 8 -53.63 -46.76 -34.51
C LYS A 8 -53.05 -46.05 -33.28
N LYS A 9 -52.95 -46.74 -32.14
CA LYS A 9 -52.36 -46.17 -30.91
C LYS A 9 -50.86 -45.88 -31.10
N ILE A 10 -50.13 -46.78 -31.76
CA ILE A 10 -48.70 -46.58 -32.04
C ILE A 10 -48.48 -45.38 -32.97
N MET A 11 -49.29 -45.23 -34.02
CA MET A 11 -49.18 -44.08 -34.91
C MET A 11 -49.44 -42.74 -34.19
N VAL A 12 -50.46 -42.68 -33.32
CA VAL A 12 -50.77 -41.48 -32.54
C VAL A 12 -49.64 -41.15 -31.56
N ILE A 13 -49.09 -42.15 -30.87
CA ILE A 13 -47.97 -41.94 -29.93
C ILE A 13 -46.72 -41.45 -30.70
N SER A 14 -46.41 -42.04 -31.86
CA SER A 14 -45.26 -41.59 -32.67
C SER A 14 -45.40 -40.14 -33.16
N ALA A 15 -46.62 -39.72 -33.52
CA ALA A 15 -46.89 -38.35 -33.95
C ALA A 15 -46.75 -37.35 -32.80
N LEU A 16 -47.19 -37.72 -31.59
CA LEU A 16 -47.03 -36.89 -30.39
C LEU A 16 -45.56 -36.74 -29.98
N ILE A 17 -44.76 -37.81 -30.11
CA ILE A 17 -43.32 -37.77 -29.82
C ILE A 17 -42.60 -36.84 -30.82
N LEU A 18 -42.91 -36.92 -32.11
CA LEU A 18 -42.33 -36.04 -33.12
C LEU A 18 -42.69 -34.57 -32.91
N LEU A 19 -43.93 -34.28 -32.49
CA LEU A 19 -44.35 -32.92 -32.14
C LEU A 19 -43.61 -32.38 -30.92
N LEU A 20 -43.35 -33.24 -29.91
CA LEU A 20 -42.55 -32.87 -28.74
C LEU A 20 -41.09 -32.58 -29.13
N ILE A 21 -40.47 -33.41 -29.95
CA ILE A 21 -39.07 -33.19 -30.40
C ILE A 21 -38.97 -31.87 -31.18
N PHE A 22 -39.92 -31.61 -32.10
CA PHE A 22 -39.95 -30.37 -32.88
C PHE A 22 -40.15 -29.14 -32.00
N SER A 23 -40.96 -29.24 -30.94
CA SER A 23 -41.13 -28.16 -29.97
C SER A 23 -39.88 -27.88 -29.13
N ILE A 24 -39.08 -28.92 -28.82
CA ILE A 24 -37.80 -28.78 -28.10
C ILE A 24 -36.74 -28.13 -29.00
N GLU A 25 -36.68 -28.49 -30.28
CA GLU A 25 -35.78 -27.86 -31.26
C GLU A 25 -36.11 -26.38 -31.48
N ILE A 26 -37.39 -26.03 -31.59
CA ILE A 26 -37.84 -24.62 -31.67
C ILE A 26 -37.47 -23.86 -30.39
N TYR A 27 -37.64 -24.48 -29.21
CA TYR A 27 -37.28 -23.87 -27.93
C TYR A 27 -35.76 -23.60 -27.84
N ASN A 28 -34.92 -24.57 -28.19
CA ASN A 28 -33.46 -24.40 -28.16
C ASN A 28 -33.00 -23.32 -29.16
N ASN A 29 -33.58 -23.26 -30.36
CA ASN A 29 -33.29 -22.22 -31.35
C ASN A 29 -33.73 -20.81 -30.89
N SER A 30 -34.79 -20.72 -30.08
CA SER A 30 -35.25 -19.44 -29.51
C SER A 30 -34.34 -18.89 -28.41
N GLN A 31 -33.47 -19.71 -27.81
CA GLN A 31 -32.52 -19.26 -26.79
C GLN A 31 -31.23 -18.67 -27.41
N GLU A 32 -30.86 -19.01 -28.64
CA GLU A 32 -29.65 -18.50 -29.29
C GLU A 32 -29.81 -17.11 -29.94
N GLN A 33 -31.04 -16.64 -30.16
CA GLN A 33 -31.31 -15.35 -30.85
C GLN A 33 -31.79 -14.24 -29.92
N ASN A 34 -31.78 -14.45 -28.60
CA ASN A 34 -32.18 -13.45 -27.60
C ASN A 34 -30.98 -12.72 -26.96
N GLN A 35 -29.95 -12.48 -27.75
CA GLN A 35 -29.04 -11.36 -27.52
C GLN A 35 -29.28 -10.35 -28.64
N GLU A 36 -30.50 -9.82 -28.69
CA GLU A 36 -30.72 -8.52 -29.30
C GLU A 36 -29.75 -7.55 -28.63
N ASN A 37 -28.79 -7.10 -29.42
CA ASN A 37 -27.88 -6.00 -29.16
C ASN A 37 -28.69 -4.74 -28.83
N ASN A 38 -29.19 -4.66 -27.60
CA ASN A 38 -29.07 -3.43 -26.85
C ASN A 38 -27.57 -3.24 -26.63
N THR A 39 -26.85 -2.77 -27.64
CA THR A 39 -25.52 -2.21 -27.45
C THR A 39 -25.72 -1.06 -26.48
N ILE A 40 -25.59 -1.35 -25.18
CA ILE A 40 -25.42 -0.34 -24.16
C ILE A 40 -24.15 0.39 -24.60
N VAL A 41 -24.32 1.60 -25.12
CA VAL A 41 -23.21 2.47 -25.48
C VAL A 41 -22.65 2.98 -24.15
N GLY A 42 -21.57 2.36 -23.70
CA GLY A 42 -20.98 2.58 -22.37
C GLY A 42 -20.99 1.30 -21.52
N GLY A 43 -20.20 1.27 -20.46
CA GLY A 43 -20.12 0.09 -19.57
C GLY A 43 -19.08 -0.96 -19.96
N GLN A 44 -18.39 -0.82 -21.10
CA GLN A 44 -17.28 -1.69 -21.48
C GLN A 44 -16.14 -1.60 -20.46
N ARG A 45 -15.71 -2.77 -19.96
CA ARG A 45 -14.60 -2.89 -19.01
C ARG A 45 -13.44 -3.70 -19.62
N ASP A 46 -12.21 -3.39 -19.23
CA ASP A 46 -11.04 -4.20 -19.57
C ASP A 46 -10.92 -5.46 -18.69
N ILE A 47 -9.83 -6.23 -18.85
CA ILE A 47 -9.59 -7.47 -18.09
C ILE A 47 -9.43 -7.23 -16.58
N HIS A 48 -9.13 -6.00 -16.17
CA HIS A 48 -8.99 -5.60 -14.78
C HIS A 48 -10.28 -4.93 -14.25
N GLY A 49 -11.31 -4.80 -15.09
CA GLY A 49 -12.58 -4.20 -14.73
C GLY A 49 -12.64 -2.69 -14.91
N CYS A 50 -11.64 -2.05 -15.51
CA CYS A 50 -11.59 -0.61 -15.68
C CYS A 50 -12.55 -0.14 -16.77
N LEU A 51 -13.33 0.90 -16.50
CA LEU A 51 -14.35 1.42 -17.41
C LEU A 51 -13.72 2.22 -18.56
N ILE A 52 -13.40 1.53 -19.66
CA ILE A 52 -12.65 2.07 -20.82
C ILE A 52 -13.34 3.28 -21.43
N ALA A 53 -14.67 3.21 -21.59
CA ALA A 53 -15.45 4.29 -22.20
C ALA A 53 -15.47 5.58 -21.35
N ALA A 54 -15.22 5.47 -20.05
CA ALA A 54 -15.06 6.62 -19.15
C ALA A 54 -13.60 7.07 -19.03
N GLY A 55 -12.68 6.44 -19.76
CA GLY A 55 -11.27 6.79 -19.80
C GLY A 55 -10.39 6.09 -18.77
N TYR A 56 -10.94 5.19 -17.95
CA TYR A 56 -10.13 4.45 -16.99
C TYR A 56 -9.32 3.34 -17.66
N SER A 57 -8.07 3.20 -17.23
CA SER A 57 -7.17 2.11 -17.59
C SER A 57 -6.49 1.57 -16.34
N PHE A 58 -6.22 0.27 -16.31
CA PHE A 58 -5.47 -0.32 -15.20
C PHE A 58 -4.03 0.20 -15.18
N ASN A 59 -3.55 0.60 -14.00
CA ASN A 59 -2.17 0.99 -13.77
C ASN A 59 -1.50 -0.03 -12.85
N GLU A 60 -0.53 -0.78 -13.38
CA GLU A 60 0.18 -1.84 -12.66
C GLU A 60 0.99 -1.33 -11.45
N THR A 61 1.48 -0.09 -11.49
CA THR A 61 2.24 0.51 -10.39
C THR A 61 1.39 0.66 -9.13
N TYR A 62 0.12 0.99 -9.32
CA TYR A 62 -0.83 1.25 -8.24
C TYR A 62 -1.81 0.10 -8.03
N GLY A 63 -1.92 -0.86 -8.95
CA GLY A 63 -2.88 -1.97 -8.84
C GLY A 63 -4.35 -1.52 -8.90
N ILE A 64 -4.64 -0.41 -9.59
CA ILE A 64 -5.97 0.22 -9.60
C ILE A 64 -6.28 0.89 -10.94
N CYS A 65 -7.57 1.01 -11.27
CA CYS A 65 -8.04 1.74 -12.44
C CYS A 65 -7.92 3.26 -12.21
N VAL A 66 -7.21 3.94 -13.10
CA VAL A 66 -6.98 5.39 -13.03
C VAL A 66 -7.23 6.07 -14.37
N ARG A 67 -7.50 7.38 -14.34
CA ARG A 67 -7.40 8.27 -15.51
C ARG A 67 -6.07 9.00 -15.41
N GLN A 68 -5.03 8.47 -16.05
CA GLN A 68 -3.65 8.94 -15.86
C GLN A 68 -3.48 10.45 -16.08
N TRP A 69 -4.26 11.05 -17.00
CA TRP A 69 -4.19 12.49 -17.29
C TRP A 69 -4.82 13.39 -16.22
N GLU A 70 -5.53 12.83 -15.24
CA GLU A 70 -6.12 13.59 -14.13
C GLU A 70 -5.26 13.51 -12.86
N LEU A 71 -4.27 12.62 -12.84
CA LEU A 71 -3.37 12.48 -11.70
C LEU A 71 -2.36 13.63 -11.68
N ASN A 72 -2.21 14.26 -10.51
CA ASN A 72 -1.09 15.12 -10.22
C ASN A 72 -0.08 14.43 -9.29
N GLU A 73 1.05 15.07 -9.03
CA GLU A 73 2.12 14.53 -8.16
C GLU A 73 1.63 14.11 -6.76
N THR A 74 0.62 14.80 -6.22
CA THR A 74 0.03 14.45 -4.92
C THR A 74 -0.80 13.18 -5.02
N ASP A 75 -1.60 13.03 -6.08
CA ASP A 75 -2.40 11.82 -6.30
C ASP A 75 -1.50 10.59 -6.49
N GLU A 76 -0.43 10.71 -7.26
CA GLU A 76 0.53 9.61 -7.48
C GLU A 76 1.19 9.15 -6.17
N LYS A 77 1.54 10.09 -5.28
CA LYS A 77 2.04 9.78 -3.94
C LYS A 77 0.99 9.06 -3.11
N ILE A 78 -0.23 9.59 -3.05
CA ILE A 78 -1.36 8.99 -2.32
C ILE A 78 -1.62 7.56 -2.80
N LEU A 79 -1.69 7.34 -4.12
CA LEU A 79 -1.90 6.02 -4.73
C LEU A 79 -0.78 5.04 -4.36
N THR A 80 0.48 5.50 -4.38
CA THR A 80 1.65 4.70 -4.01
C THR A 80 1.59 4.22 -2.58
N ILE A 81 1.08 5.04 -1.66
CA ILE A 81 0.95 4.72 -0.24
C ILE A 81 -0.26 3.84 0.00
N ALA A 82 -1.38 4.18 -0.62
CA ALA A 82 -2.66 3.55 -0.39
C ALA A 82 -2.71 2.10 -0.91
N LYS A 83 -1.82 1.70 -1.84
CA LYS A 83 -1.81 0.35 -2.41
C LYS A 83 -1.68 -0.78 -1.38
N ASP A 84 -1.09 -0.51 -0.23
CA ASP A 84 -0.96 -1.49 0.86
C ASP A 84 -2.24 -1.57 1.72
N TYR A 85 -3.18 -0.64 1.53
CA TYR A 85 -4.44 -0.52 2.30
C TYR A 85 -5.64 -1.09 1.56
N TYR A 86 -5.57 -1.23 0.24
CA TYR A 86 -6.59 -1.91 -0.56
C TYR A 86 -6.01 -3.17 -1.19
N GLN A 87 -6.84 -4.20 -1.30
CA GLN A 87 -6.50 -5.36 -2.10
C GLN A 87 -6.80 -5.02 -3.57
N GLU A 88 -5.98 -5.54 -4.49
CA GLU A 88 -6.31 -5.47 -5.91
C GLU A 88 -7.66 -6.15 -6.13
N GLU A 89 -8.65 -5.36 -6.49
CA GLU A 89 -10.02 -5.81 -6.72
C GLU A 89 -10.44 -5.46 -8.14
N TYR A 90 -11.20 -6.35 -8.77
CA TYR A 90 -11.70 -6.15 -10.12
C TYR A 90 -12.55 -4.86 -10.20
N GLY A 91 -12.13 -3.93 -11.05
CA GLY A 91 -12.81 -2.65 -11.26
C GLY A 91 -12.65 -1.64 -10.11
N LEU A 92 -11.72 -1.85 -9.17
CA LEU A 92 -11.35 -0.84 -8.20
C LEU A 92 -10.81 0.39 -8.92
N THR A 93 -11.42 1.54 -8.65
CA THR A 93 -11.19 2.77 -9.41
C THR A 93 -10.86 3.92 -8.47
N TYR A 94 -9.78 4.65 -8.78
CA TYR A 94 -9.46 5.90 -8.11
C TYR A 94 -10.34 7.02 -8.66
N VAL A 95 -11.12 7.67 -7.79
CA VAL A 95 -11.99 8.78 -8.16
C VAL A 95 -11.31 10.12 -7.94
N GLY A 96 -10.51 10.25 -6.88
CA GLY A 96 -9.78 11.47 -6.55
C GLY A 96 -9.38 11.51 -5.07
N SER A 97 -8.74 12.60 -4.66
CA SER A 97 -8.37 12.85 -3.28
C SER A 97 -8.68 14.28 -2.87
N VAL A 98 -8.96 14.51 -1.58
CA VAL A 98 -9.13 15.85 -1.02
C VAL A 98 -8.27 16.03 0.22
N LYS A 99 -7.60 17.17 0.32
CA LYS A 99 -6.86 17.56 1.52
C LYS A 99 -7.84 18.06 2.58
N GLN A 100 -7.89 17.38 3.73
CA GLN A 100 -8.79 17.70 4.83
C GLN A 100 -8.14 18.60 5.89
N GLY A 101 -6.80 18.55 6.01
CA GLY A 101 -6.07 19.27 7.05
C GLY A 101 -4.57 19.40 6.75
N MET A 102 -3.77 19.66 7.79
CA MET A 102 -2.31 19.76 7.65
C MET A 102 -1.71 18.37 7.38
N GLY A 103 -1.74 17.97 6.11
CA GLY A 103 -1.17 16.71 5.64
C GLY A 103 -2.12 15.51 5.67
N GLU A 104 -3.39 15.69 5.99
CA GLU A 104 -4.40 14.63 5.92
C GLU A 104 -5.15 14.70 4.59
N TYR A 105 -5.31 13.55 3.95
CA TYR A 105 -5.99 13.38 2.67
C TYR A 105 -7.05 12.29 2.81
N ILE A 106 -8.22 12.52 2.22
CA ILE A 106 -9.20 11.46 2.01
C ILE A 106 -9.10 11.03 0.55
N MET A 107 -8.77 9.76 0.33
CA MET A 107 -8.78 9.12 -0.97
C MET A 107 -10.18 8.57 -1.24
N PHE A 108 -10.75 8.88 -2.39
CA PHE A 108 -12.04 8.36 -2.84
C PHE A 108 -11.82 7.26 -3.86
N LEU A 109 -12.39 6.10 -3.56
CA LEU A 109 -12.36 4.89 -4.37
C LEU A 109 -13.78 4.50 -4.76
N GLU A 110 -13.92 3.78 -5.86
CA GLU A 110 -15.19 3.18 -6.27
C GLU A 110 -14.96 1.76 -6.77
N THR A 111 -15.92 0.86 -6.50
CA THR A 111 -15.97 -0.46 -7.13
C THR A 111 -17.40 -0.83 -7.38
N GLU A 112 -17.73 -1.11 -8.65
CA GLU A 112 -19.09 -1.44 -9.07
C GLU A 112 -20.16 -0.43 -8.61
N GLY A 113 -19.85 0.87 -8.64
CA GLY A 113 -20.74 1.94 -8.19
C GLY A 113 -20.86 2.09 -6.68
N ARG A 114 -20.07 1.35 -5.89
CA ARG A 114 -20.01 1.48 -4.44
C ARG A 114 -18.82 2.37 -4.05
N PRO A 115 -19.08 3.55 -3.45
CA PRO A 115 -18.01 4.42 -2.99
C PRO A 115 -17.31 3.81 -1.77
N ARG A 116 -16.00 4.04 -1.68
CA ARG A 116 -15.13 3.71 -0.56
C ARG A 116 -14.20 4.89 -0.30
N THR A 117 -13.78 5.06 0.94
CA THR A 117 -12.81 6.09 1.32
C THR A 117 -11.68 5.48 2.12
N ILE A 118 -10.48 6.00 1.93
CA ILE A 118 -9.31 5.70 2.75
C ILE A 118 -8.75 7.02 3.26
N ASP A 119 -8.61 7.12 4.58
CA ASP A 119 -7.97 8.26 5.22
C ASP A 119 -6.44 8.05 5.18
N ILE A 120 -5.72 9.02 4.61
CA ILE A 120 -4.27 9.00 4.40
C ILE A 120 -3.66 10.17 5.16
N TYR A 121 -2.85 9.88 6.18
CA TYR A 121 -2.20 10.91 6.98
C TYR A 121 -0.84 11.28 6.39
N SER A 122 -0.33 12.48 6.71
CA SER A 122 0.99 12.93 6.21
C SER A 122 2.12 12.08 6.74
N LEU A 123 1.91 11.39 7.87
CA LEU A 123 2.80 10.34 8.36
C LEU A 123 2.82 9.11 7.43
N ASP A 124 1.72 8.83 6.71
CA ASP A 124 1.66 7.83 5.64
C ASP A 124 2.26 8.36 4.32
N LEU A 125 2.25 9.68 4.07
CA LEU A 125 3.07 10.31 3.01
C LEU A 125 4.58 10.26 3.30
N ILE A 126 4.95 10.02 4.55
CA ILE A 126 6.32 9.83 5.03
C ILE A 126 6.63 8.32 5.22
N LYS A 127 5.69 7.40 4.94
CA LYS A 127 5.85 5.95 5.17
C LYS A 127 6.87 5.28 4.24
N LYS A 128 8.12 5.42 4.64
CA LYS A 128 9.02 4.29 4.80
C LYS A 128 9.07 3.98 6.30
N VAL A 129 7.93 3.55 6.88
CA VAL A 129 7.90 3.17 8.31
C VAL A 129 8.74 1.91 8.48
N LEU A 130 9.84 2.09 9.21
CA LEU A 130 10.71 1.03 9.67
C LEU A 130 9.89 0.08 10.56
N SER A 131 9.74 -1.19 10.19
CA SER A 131 9.08 -2.17 11.07
C SER A 131 9.88 -2.34 12.37
N PRO A 132 9.27 -2.83 13.48
CA PRO A 132 10.00 -3.22 14.68
C PRO A 132 11.16 -4.16 14.40
N GLU A 133 10.98 -5.16 13.53
CA GLU A 133 12.09 -6.05 13.13
C GLU A 133 13.18 -5.27 12.41
N LYS A 134 12.81 -4.38 11.47
CA LYS A 134 13.77 -3.58 10.70
C LYS A 134 14.52 -2.56 11.56
N CYS A 135 13.88 -2.01 12.60
CA CYS A 135 14.53 -1.17 13.59
C CYS A 135 15.59 -1.98 14.35
N LEU A 136 15.25 -3.19 14.78
CA LEU A 136 16.20 -4.07 15.48
C LEU A 136 17.33 -4.56 14.55
N ASP A 137 17.04 -4.84 13.27
CA ASP A 137 18.05 -5.20 12.26
C ASP A 137 19.06 -4.07 12.03
N MET A 138 18.62 -2.82 12.15
CA MET A 138 19.48 -1.63 12.12
C MET A 138 20.20 -1.37 13.45
N LYS A 139 20.06 -2.26 14.45
CA LYS A 139 20.53 -2.08 15.83
C LYS A 139 19.88 -0.90 16.56
N GLY A 140 18.72 -0.48 16.11
CA GLY A 140 17.95 0.57 16.73
C GLY A 140 17.27 0.14 18.02
N THR A 141 16.98 1.11 18.88
CA THR A 141 16.26 0.89 20.15
C THR A 141 14.85 1.46 20.09
N LEU A 142 13.88 0.72 20.61
CA LEU A 142 12.49 1.16 20.73
C LEU A 142 12.32 2.02 21.98
N VAL A 143 11.93 3.29 21.81
CA VAL A 143 11.62 4.17 22.94
C VAL A 143 10.14 4.52 22.97
N ASN A 144 9.59 4.49 24.18
CA ASN A 144 8.21 4.84 24.46
C ASN A 144 8.10 6.35 24.64
N ALA A 145 7.34 7.04 23.77
CA ALA A 145 7.12 8.47 23.84
C ALA A 145 5.87 8.83 24.67
N ALA A 146 5.65 8.18 25.81
CA ALA A 146 4.48 8.36 26.69
C ALA A 146 4.15 9.82 27.05
N GLU A 147 5.13 10.73 27.00
CA GLU A 147 4.96 12.15 27.34
C GLU A 147 4.99 13.09 26.12
N ARG A 148 5.30 12.60 24.91
CA ARG A 148 5.43 13.44 23.71
C ARG A 148 4.70 12.83 22.52
N ILE A 149 3.80 13.62 21.94
CA ILE A 149 3.07 13.30 20.70
C ILE A 149 4.05 13.13 19.51
N LYS A 150 5.32 13.53 19.66
CA LYS A 150 6.36 13.47 18.63
C LYS A 150 7.65 12.86 19.17
N CYS A 151 8.30 12.07 18.32
CA CYS A 151 9.69 11.67 18.49
C CYS A 151 10.62 12.89 18.46
N ARG A 152 11.84 12.74 18.98
CA ARG A 152 12.89 13.76 18.86
C ARG A 152 13.38 13.87 17.42
N ASP A 153 14.07 14.97 17.09
CA ASP A 153 14.52 15.25 15.71
C ASP A 153 15.48 14.18 15.13
N ASN A 154 16.05 13.33 15.99
CA ASN A 154 16.96 12.23 15.66
C ASN A 154 16.31 10.82 15.80
N GLU A 155 14.99 10.77 15.92
CA GLU A 155 14.23 9.55 16.11
C GLU A 155 13.26 9.35 14.93
N SER A 156 13.15 8.11 14.45
CA SER A 156 12.18 7.74 13.43
C SER A 156 10.88 7.29 14.10
N LEU A 157 9.77 7.99 13.85
CA LEU A 157 8.46 7.59 14.35
C LEU A 157 8.04 6.25 13.73
N MET A 158 7.86 5.22 14.55
CA MET A 158 7.44 3.88 14.11
C MET A 158 5.92 3.71 14.08
N GLY A 159 5.18 4.73 14.51
CA GLY A 159 3.73 4.74 14.57
C GLY A 159 3.18 4.28 15.92
N ARG A 160 1.90 3.90 15.90
CA ARG A 160 1.10 3.50 17.06
C ARG A 160 0.98 1.98 17.04
N VAL A 161 1.31 1.32 18.15
CA VAL A 161 1.06 -0.13 18.29
C VAL A 161 -0.31 -0.28 18.93
N ASP A 162 -1.30 -0.65 18.13
CA ASP A 162 -2.64 -0.96 18.61
C ASP A 162 -2.59 -2.29 19.37
N GLU A 163 -2.30 -2.22 20.68
CA GLU A 163 -2.56 -3.26 21.70
C GLU A 163 -2.01 -2.84 23.08
N PHE A 164 -1.11 -1.86 23.15
CA PHE A 164 -0.58 -1.33 24.40
C PHE A 164 -1.03 0.12 24.58
N ILE A 165 -1.59 0.42 25.75
CA ILE A 165 -2.02 1.75 26.24
C ILE A 165 -1.19 2.88 25.63
N THR A 166 -1.68 3.51 24.56
CA THR A 166 -1.14 4.69 23.84
C THR A 166 0.19 5.29 24.34
N PRO A 167 1.33 4.84 23.80
CA PRO A 167 2.36 5.81 23.42
C PRO A 167 2.74 5.67 21.95
N ASN A 168 3.28 6.74 21.39
CA ASN A 168 4.04 6.62 20.15
C ASN A 168 5.31 5.82 20.43
N ILE A 169 5.69 4.92 19.53
CA ILE A 169 6.99 4.24 19.59
C ILE A 169 7.91 4.91 18.59
N CYS A 170 9.10 5.28 19.04
CA CYS A 170 10.14 5.82 18.18
C CYS A 170 11.27 4.80 18.04
N CYS A 171 11.76 4.59 16.83
CA CYS A 171 13.01 3.91 16.57
C CYS A 171 14.12 4.94 16.71
N VAL A 172 15.05 4.70 17.62
CA VAL A 172 16.34 5.36 17.61
C VAL A 172 17.25 4.44 16.80
N PRO A 173 17.51 4.70 15.50
CA PRO A 173 18.20 3.73 14.64
C PRO A 173 19.62 3.41 15.12
N TYR A 174 20.22 4.28 15.96
CA TYR A 174 21.56 4.11 16.50
C TYR A 174 21.63 4.61 17.95
N GLU A 175 22.45 3.99 18.79
CA GLU A 175 22.70 4.52 20.13
C GLU A 175 23.50 5.83 20.02
N LEU A 176 22.89 6.92 20.48
CA LEU A 176 23.52 8.24 20.48
C LEU A 176 24.33 8.42 21.75
N HIS A 177 25.62 8.62 21.58
CA HIS A 177 26.53 8.88 22.68
C HIS A 177 26.90 10.37 22.69
N TYR A 178 26.24 11.12 23.57
CA TYR A 178 26.55 12.53 23.77
C TYR A 178 27.89 12.71 24.48
N CYS A 179 28.70 13.64 23.97
CA CYS A 179 29.98 13.97 24.56
C CYS A 179 29.77 14.77 25.85
N THR A 180 30.16 14.16 26.98
CA THR A 180 30.07 14.81 28.30
C THR A 180 31.19 15.82 28.50
N PRO A 181 31.05 16.80 29.41
CA PRO A 181 32.12 17.77 29.69
C PRO A 181 33.46 17.13 30.08
N ASN A 182 33.44 15.95 30.71
CA ASN A 182 34.66 15.25 31.13
C ASN A 182 35.39 14.53 29.97
N GLN A 183 34.75 14.40 28.81
CA GLN A 183 35.33 13.79 27.60
C GLN A 183 35.87 14.83 26.62
N ARG A 184 35.65 16.12 26.92
CA ARG A 184 36.17 17.25 26.14
C ARG A 184 37.50 17.71 26.73
N ASN A 185 38.37 18.30 25.90
CA ASN A 185 39.64 18.88 26.32
C ASN A 185 40.53 17.91 27.11
N VAL A 186 40.54 16.65 26.70
CA VAL A 186 41.43 15.64 27.29
C VAL A 186 42.83 15.78 26.70
N ASP A 187 43.86 15.62 27.53
CA ASP A 187 45.26 15.83 27.12
C ASP A 187 45.73 14.85 26.02
N ALA A 188 45.16 13.63 26.01
CA ALA A 188 45.47 12.61 25.03
C ALA A 188 44.35 11.58 24.87
N CYS A 189 44.20 11.06 23.65
CA CYS A 189 43.38 9.90 23.34
C CYS A 189 44.26 8.70 22.98
N ILE A 190 43.82 7.49 23.32
CA ILE A 190 44.49 6.27 22.91
C ILE A 190 44.35 6.05 21.40
N THR A 191 45.33 5.40 20.78
CA THR A 191 45.31 5.04 19.35
C THR A 191 44.55 3.73 19.13
N LEU A 192 43.32 3.66 19.64
CA LEU A 192 42.41 2.55 19.41
C LEU A 192 41.63 2.81 18.11
N TRP A 193 41.51 1.78 17.26
CA TRP A 193 40.60 1.80 16.12
C TRP A 193 39.27 1.18 16.52
N ASP A 194 38.29 2.03 16.81
CA ASP A 194 36.91 1.72 17.17
C ASP A 194 36.02 2.86 16.62
N PRO A 195 35.84 2.91 15.29
CA PRO A 195 35.44 4.11 14.57
C PRO A 195 34.04 4.58 14.95
N VAL A 196 33.86 5.89 14.87
CA VAL A 196 32.59 6.57 15.18
C VAL A 196 32.33 7.68 14.18
N CYS A 197 31.06 7.95 13.90
CA CYS A 197 30.63 9.09 13.10
C CYS A 197 30.18 10.21 14.04
N GLY A 198 30.89 11.34 14.00
CA GLY A 198 30.64 12.51 14.84
C GLY A 198 29.72 13.53 14.15
N TYR A 199 28.82 14.13 14.92
CA TYR A 199 27.87 15.15 14.46
C TYR A 199 28.02 16.46 15.24
N PRO A 200 27.65 17.62 14.67
CA PRO A 200 26.99 17.82 13.37
C PRO A 200 27.87 17.71 12.11
N ASP A 201 29.19 17.67 12.23
CA ASP A 201 30.07 17.78 11.06
C ASP A 201 30.09 16.54 10.12
N GLU A 202 29.47 15.44 10.54
CA GLU A 202 29.42 14.16 9.79
C GLU A 202 30.83 13.63 9.46
N GLU A 203 31.75 13.71 10.43
CA GLU A 203 33.14 13.28 10.27
C GLU A 203 33.41 11.93 10.98
N THR A 204 34.17 11.06 10.31
CA THR A 204 34.58 9.77 10.89
C THR A 204 35.82 9.94 11.75
N PHE A 205 35.74 9.56 13.03
CA PHE A 205 36.84 9.56 13.98
C PHE A 205 37.29 8.12 14.28
N SER A 206 38.59 7.93 14.50
CA SER A 206 39.14 6.59 14.79
C SER A 206 38.62 5.99 16.10
N ASN A 207 38.19 6.82 17.05
CA ASN A 207 37.49 6.40 18.27
C ASN A 207 36.68 7.54 18.90
N SER A 208 35.85 7.18 19.87
CA SER A 208 34.97 8.11 20.60
C SER A 208 35.71 9.20 21.38
N CYS A 209 36.93 8.95 21.83
CA CYS A 209 37.73 9.95 22.52
C CYS A 209 38.09 11.09 21.56
N LEU A 210 38.58 10.76 20.35
CA LEU A 210 38.91 11.78 19.35
C LEU A 210 37.68 12.56 18.90
N ALA A 211 36.54 11.88 18.71
CA ALA A 211 35.28 12.54 18.40
C ALA A 211 34.89 13.56 19.49
N CYS A 212 34.83 13.13 20.76
CA CYS A 212 34.42 14.02 21.84
C CYS A 212 35.46 15.07 22.25
N ASN A 213 36.73 14.88 21.90
CA ASN A 213 37.76 15.89 22.10
C ASN A 213 37.67 17.02 21.05
N SER A 214 36.97 16.82 19.93
CA SER A 214 36.66 17.87 18.97
C SER A 214 35.60 18.82 19.54
N GLU A 215 35.87 20.13 19.48
CA GLU A 215 34.91 21.15 19.94
C GLU A 215 33.65 21.22 19.07
N GLN A 216 33.74 20.76 17.82
CA GLN A 216 32.66 20.83 16.84
C GLN A 216 31.73 19.62 16.92
N ILE A 217 32.04 18.60 17.72
CA ILE A 217 31.24 17.38 17.83
C ILE A 217 30.43 17.40 19.14
N ASP A 218 29.12 17.18 19.02
CA ASP A 218 28.17 17.12 20.12
C ASP A 218 27.91 15.70 20.59
N TYR A 219 27.79 14.78 19.63
CA TYR A 219 27.55 13.36 19.88
C TYR A 219 28.13 12.53 18.74
N TYR A 220 28.26 11.23 18.99
CA TYR A 220 28.67 10.27 17.99
C TYR A 220 27.76 9.05 17.96
N ILE A 221 27.80 8.34 16.84
CA ILE A 221 27.24 7.00 16.65
C ILE A 221 28.37 6.02 16.34
N LYS A 222 28.19 4.75 16.71
CA LYS A 222 29.19 3.69 16.46
C LYS A 222 29.20 3.29 14.98
N GLY A 223 30.37 3.32 14.33
CA GLY A 223 30.56 3.03 12.91
C GLY A 223 31.15 4.21 12.13
N GLU A 224 31.58 3.97 10.89
CA GLU A 224 32.08 5.03 10.00
C GLU A 224 30.91 5.80 9.35
N CYS A 225 31.09 7.09 9.02
CA CYS A 225 30.00 7.92 8.48
C CYS A 225 29.44 7.39 7.15
N ASP A 226 30.29 6.77 6.32
CA ASP A 226 29.90 6.19 5.04
C ASP A 226 28.90 5.02 5.20
N GLU A 227 28.84 4.39 6.37
CA GLU A 227 27.86 3.34 6.67
C GLU A 227 26.43 3.88 6.77
N PHE A 228 26.27 5.21 6.91
CA PHE A 228 24.99 5.87 7.17
C PHE A 228 24.48 6.74 6.01
N GLN A 229 25.26 6.91 4.94
CA GLN A 229 24.87 7.66 3.75
C GLN A 229 24.18 6.73 2.73
N GLY A 230 22.84 6.60 2.81
CA GLY A 230 22.02 5.76 1.94
C GLY A 230 20.70 6.39 1.51
#